data_AF-A0A8X7VCY6-F1
#
_entry.id   AF-A0A8X7VCY6-F1
#
_cell.length_a   1.000
_cell.length_b   1.000
_cell.length_c   1.000
_cell.angle_alpha   90.00
_cell.angle_beta   90.00
_cell.angle_gamma   90.00
#
_symmetry.space_group_name_H-M   'P 1'
#
loop_
_entity.id
_entity.type
_entity.pdbx_description
1 polymer ?
#
loop_
_entity_poly.entity_id
_entity_poly.type
_entity_poly.pdbx_seq_one_letter_code
_entity_poly.pdbx_strand_id
1 'polypeptide(L)'
;MEGDRPRKKRRTVQRKETEVNGQGNVAEETTETITSERISKLMKKYKGYDAKEMMELKELKPTDLDTNQGRLSMPKHVDRCFLNDGELETLAAVPKKGVRSLFIDTNAEEYDLELRDWANGLVLTKGWGNVIHKKVFKVGEKYPLWCFRSRNKNDKLCFTLVKPDQVDPIEALPNVDNKDAVSLLLDCMCNGFYKPLRCGERIVLCCSIIYVAVHTL
;
A
#
# COMPACT_ATOMS: atom_id res chain seq x y z
N MET A 1 -57.45 13.70 -43.62
CA MET A 1 -56.40 12.80 -43.11
C MET A 1 -56.07 13.28 -41.70
N GLU A 2 -56.81 12.90 -40.66
CA GLU A 2 -56.86 11.53 -40.10
C GLU A 2 -55.44 11.11 -39.66
N GLY A 3 -55.09 10.95 -38.39
CA GLY A 3 -55.89 10.93 -37.18
C GLY A 3 -55.04 11.07 -35.92
N ASP A 4 -55.77 11.28 -34.83
CA ASP A 4 -55.33 11.36 -33.43
C ASP A 4 -55.13 9.96 -32.81
N ARG A 5 -54.45 9.93 -31.64
CA ARG A 5 -54.32 8.87 -30.60
C ARG A 5 -53.01 8.05 -30.57
N PRO A 6 -52.60 7.48 -29.41
CA PRO A 6 -52.63 8.02 -28.04
C PRO A 6 -51.38 7.68 -27.16
N ARG A 7 -51.18 8.50 -26.12
CA ARG A 7 -50.83 8.20 -24.70
C ARG A 7 -50.24 6.81 -24.34
N LYS A 8 -49.06 6.82 -23.70
CA LYS A 8 -48.69 5.84 -22.63
C LYS A 8 -48.12 6.55 -21.40
N LYS A 9 -48.96 6.71 -20.38
CA LYS A 9 -48.55 6.79 -18.97
C LYS A 9 -48.27 5.37 -18.47
N ARG A 10 -47.27 5.23 -17.59
CA ARG A 10 -47.04 4.19 -16.53
C ARG A 10 -45.52 4.00 -16.42
N ARG A 11 -44.87 3.91 -15.24
CA ARG A 11 -45.31 3.59 -13.88
C ARG A 11 -44.19 4.05 -12.92
N THR A 12 -44.58 4.58 -11.77
CA THR A 12 -43.74 4.71 -10.57
C THR A 12 -43.22 3.33 -10.17
N VAL A 13 -41.93 3.22 -9.86
CA VAL A 13 -41.36 2.10 -9.08
C VAL A 13 -40.66 2.71 -7.88
N GLN A 14 -41.35 2.71 -6.74
CA GLN A 14 -40.72 2.75 -5.44
C GLN A 14 -40.04 1.39 -5.20
N ARG A 15 -38.75 1.39 -4.90
CA ARG A 15 -38.02 0.30 -4.21
C ARG A 15 -37.11 1.01 -3.21
N LYS A 16 -37.62 1.19 -1.98
CA LYS A 16 -37.44 0.31 -0.82
C LYS A 16 -36.02 0.47 -0.27
N GLU A 17 -35.92 1.34 0.73
CA GLU A 17 -34.84 1.36 1.71
C GLU A 17 -34.62 -0.07 2.22
N THR A 18 -33.37 -0.50 2.18
CA THR A 18 -32.92 -1.65 2.94
C THR A 18 -31.75 -1.15 3.76
N GLU A 19 -32.05 -0.79 5.00
CA GLU A 19 -31.07 -0.85 6.08
C GLU A 19 -30.50 -2.27 6.10
N VAL A 20 -29.19 -2.39 5.89
CA VAL A 20 -28.44 -3.58 6.30
C VAL A 20 -27.47 -3.10 7.36
N ASN A 21 -27.95 -3.18 8.58
CA ASN A 21 -27.15 -3.26 9.79
C ASN A 21 -26.37 -4.59 9.73
N GLY A 22 -25.05 -4.56 9.85
CA GLY A 22 -24.25 -5.78 9.78
C GLY A 22 -22.75 -5.51 9.88
N GLN A 23 -22.24 -5.61 11.10
CA GLN A 23 -20.85 -5.53 11.50
C GLN A 23 -19.95 -6.60 10.86
N GLY A 24 -18.67 -6.25 10.69
CA GLY A 24 -17.53 -7.15 10.42
C GLY A 24 -16.78 -6.76 9.14
N ASN A 25 -15.47 -6.52 9.12
CA ASN A 25 -14.41 -7.13 9.92
C ASN A 25 -13.17 -6.23 10.03
N VAL A 26 -12.54 -6.32 11.20
CA VAL A 26 -11.30 -5.65 11.61
C VAL A 26 -10.12 -6.18 10.77
N ALA A 27 -9.75 -5.43 9.73
CA ALA A 27 -8.50 -5.60 8.97
C ALA A 27 -8.10 -4.30 8.24
N GLU A 28 -9.08 -3.46 7.90
CA GLU A 28 -8.89 -2.18 7.20
C GLU A 28 -8.28 -1.09 8.11
N GLU A 29 -8.63 -1.10 9.40
CA GLU A 29 -8.25 -0.04 10.36
C GLU A 29 -6.75 0.01 10.67
N THR A 30 -6.03 -1.13 10.57
CA THR A 30 -4.61 -1.21 10.98
C THR A 30 -3.64 -0.71 9.90
N THR A 31 -3.94 -0.94 8.61
CA THR A 31 -3.10 -0.44 7.50
C THR A 31 -3.32 1.05 7.22
N GLU A 32 -4.54 1.55 7.41
CA GLU A 32 -4.86 2.98 7.29
C GLU A 32 -4.18 3.81 8.38
N THR A 33 -4.24 3.34 9.63
CA THR A 33 -3.65 4.06 10.77
C THR A 33 -2.14 4.22 10.64
N ILE A 34 -1.40 3.20 10.19
CA ILE A 34 0.06 3.27 10.08
C ILE A 34 0.51 4.12 8.88
N THR A 35 -0.16 3.99 7.74
CA THR A 35 0.08 4.86 6.56
C THR A 35 -0.13 6.33 6.94
N SER A 36 -1.20 6.60 7.69
CA SER A 36 -1.51 7.91 8.25
C SER A 36 -0.46 8.42 9.23
N GLU A 37 0.10 7.57 10.10
CA GLU A 37 1.18 7.97 11.01
C GLU A 37 2.43 8.42 10.29
N ARG A 38 2.85 7.67 9.26
CA ARG A 38 4.07 7.96 8.51
C ARG A 38 3.95 9.27 7.75
N ILE A 39 2.82 9.48 7.08
CA ILE A 39 2.51 10.76 6.44
C ILE A 39 2.47 11.88 7.49
N SER A 40 1.82 11.68 8.63
CA SER A 40 1.77 12.67 9.72
C SER A 40 3.16 13.07 10.22
N LYS A 41 4.10 12.13 10.35
CA LYS A 41 5.50 12.39 10.72
C LYS A 41 6.22 13.23 9.66
N LEU A 42 6.03 12.92 8.38
CA LEU A 42 6.58 13.71 7.28
C LEU A 42 5.98 15.12 7.25
N MET A 43 4.67 15.25 7.40
CA MET A 43 3.97 16.53 7.43
C MET A 43 4.47 17.41 8.58
N LYS A 44 4.72 16.85 9.76
CA LYS A 44 5.35 17.61 10.86
C LYS A 44 6.78 18.04 10.53
N LYS A 45 7.63 17.12 10.04
CA LYS A 45 9.05 17.38 9.74
C LYS A 45 9.24 18.46 8.65
N TYR A 46 8.42 18.42 7.61
CA TYR A 46 8.55 19.30 6.44
C TYR A 46 7.66 20.54 6.50
N LYS A 47 7.03 20.81 7.65
CA LYS A 47 5.96 21.81 7.80
C LYS A 47 4.97 21.69 6.63
N GLY A 48 4.59 20.44 6.37
CA GLY A 48 3.85 20.02 5.21
C GLY A 48 2.39 20.44 5.28
N TYR A 49 1.76 20.62 4.13
CA TYR A 49 0.32 20.85 4.00
C TYR A 49 -0.18 20.27 2.66
N ASP A 50 -1.50 20.24 2.48
CA ASP A 50 -2.17 19.70 1.28
C ASP A 50 -1.71 18.27 0.94
N ALA A 51 -1.68 17.40 1.96
CA ALA A 51 -1.38 15.99 1.76
C ALA A 51 -2.52 15.34 0.97
N LYS A 52 -2.16 14.69 -0.13
CA LYS A 52 -3.07 13.98 -1.01
C LYS A 52 -2.49 12.62 -1.33
N GLU A 53 -3.31 11.59 -1.17
CA GLU A 53 -3.02 10.28 -1.71
C GLU A 53 -3.31 10.30 -3.21
N MET A 54 -2.27 10.16 -4.03
CA MET A 54 -2.41 10.14 -5.48
C MET A 54 -2.76 8.75 -6.00
N MET A 55 -2.34 7.72 -5.26
CA MET A 55 -2.56 6.33 -5.59
C MET A 55 -2.57 5.50 -4.33
N GLU A 56 -3.62 4.71 -4.15
CA GLU A 56 -3.71 3.73 -3.08
C GLU A 56 -2.61 2.66 -3.20
N LEU A 57 -2.40 2.11 -4.40
CA LEU A 57 -1.40 1.07 -4.64
C LEU A 57 -0.62 1.29 -5.94
N LYS A 58 0.54 1.92 -5.83
CA LYS A 58 1.54 1.98 -6.90
C LYS A 58 2.40 0.73 -6.88
N GLU A 59 2.12 -0.20 -7.79
CA GLU A 59 3.00 -1.33 -8.08
C GLU A 59 4.24 -0.86 -8.85
N LEU A 60 5.42 -1.19 -8.32
CA LEU A 60 6.70 -0.85 -8.95
C LEU A 60 7.04 -1.86 -10.04
N LYS A 61 7.03 -1.40 -11.28
CA LYS A 61 7.34 -2.22 -12.46
C LYS A 61 8.85 -2.35 -12.64
N PRO A 62 9.34 -3.36 -13.38
CA PRO A 62 10.75 -3.44 -13.76
C PRO A 62 11.27 -2.14 -14.37
N THR A 63 10.46 -1.48 -15.19
CA THR A 63 10.78 -0.21 -15.84
C THR A 63 10.92 0.97 -14.87
N ASP A 64 10.26 0.90 -13.71
CA ASP A 64 10.33 1.95 -12.69
C ASP A 64 11.65 1.85 -11.89
N LEU A 65 12.27 0.66 -11.85
CA LEU A 65 13.53 0.40 -11.15
C LEU A 65 14.69 0.09 -12.09
N ASP A 66 14.51 0.34 -13.39
CA ASP A 66 15.53 0.19 -14.42
C ASP A 66 16.47 1.41 -14.41
N THR A 67 17.75 1.18 -14.11
CA THR A 67 18.78 2.23 -14.05
C THR A 67 18.99 2.93 -15.38
N ASN A 68 18.72 2.26 -16.51
CA ASN A 68 18.84 2.87 -17.85
C ASN A 68 17.66 3.82 -18.14
N GLN A 69 16.49 3.55 -17.56
CA GLN A 69 15.32 4.41 -17.73
C GLN A 69 15.28 5.56 -16.73
N GLY A 70 15.70 5.31 -15.49
CA GLY A 70 15.89 6.33 -14.46
C GLY A 70 14.62 7.15 -14.20
N ARG A 71 13.45 6.51 -14.19
CA ARG A 71 12.15 7.16 -14.05
C ARG A 71 11.14 6.32 -13.29
N LEU A 72 10.23 6.96 -12.56
CA LEU A 72 9.03 6.35 -11.98
C LEU A 72 7.81 6.86 -12.74
N SER A 73 7.07 5.96 -13.38
CA SER A 73 5.90 6.32 -14.20
C SER A 73 4.61 6.20 -13.41
N MET A 74 3.78 7.22 -13.49
CA MET A 74 2.41 7.20 -12.98
C MET A 74 1.44 6.77 -14.09
N PRO A 75 0.30 6.12 -13.77
CA PRO A 75 -0.77 5.86 -14.72
C PRO A 75 -1.29 7.14 -15.37
N LYS A 76 -1.79 7.01 -16.61
CA LYS A 76 -2.29 8.14 -17.43
C LYS A 76 -3.38 8.97 -16.77
N HIS A 77 -4.19 8.35 -15.92
CA HIS A 77 -5.42 8.94 -15.36
C HIS A 77 -5.23 9.47 -13.93
N VAL A 78 -4.00 9.65 -13.47
CA VAL A 78 -3.75 10.28 -12.17
C VAL A 78 -4.23 11.74 -12.21
N ASP A 79 -5.05 12.10 -11.22
CA ASP A 79 -5.56 13.46 -11.04
C ASP A 79 -4.39 14.43 -10.83
N ARG A 80 -4.50 15.62 -11.43
CA ARG A 80 -3.51 16.70 -11.39
C ARG A 80 -3.85 17.77 -10.35
N CYS A 81 -4.88 17.57 -9.53
CA CYS A 81 -5.36 18.51 -8.51
C CYS A 81 -4.35 18.86 -7.39
N PHE A 82 -3.16 18.24 -7.38
CA PHE A 82 -2.05 18.57 -6.48
C PHE A 82 -1.09 19.63 -7.08
N LEU A 83 -1.23 19.94 -8.36
CA LEU A 83 -0.45 20.97 -9.06
C LEU A 83 -1.15 22.32 -8.96
N ASN A 84 -0.36 23.38 -8.85
CA ASN A 84 -0.88 24.75 -8.98
C ASN A 84 -0.87 25.19 -10.46
N ASP A 85 -1.52 26.32 -10.76
CA ASP A 85 -1.68 26.83 -12.13
C ASP A 85 -0.32 27.05 -12.82
N GLY A 86 0.66 27.64 -12.13
CA GLY A 86 2.00 27.89 -12.70
C GLY A 86 2.78 26.61 -13.00
N GLU A 87 2.55 25.54 -12.23
CA GLU A 87 3.13 24.22 -12.49
C GLU A 87 2.43 23.51 -13.64
N LEU A 88 1.10 23.61 -13.73
CA LEU A 88 0.33 23.11 -14.86
C LEU A 88 0.80 23.79 -16.17
N GLU A 89 0.98 25.10 -16.15
CA GLU A 89 1.57 25.87 -17.25
C GLU A 89 2.99 25.39 -17.58
N THR A 90 3.81 25.14 -16.55
CA THR A 90 5.18 24.63 -16.74
C THR A 90 5.20 23.26 -17.42
N LEU A 91 4.28 22.36 -17.06
CA LEU A 91 4.16 21.04 -17.69
C LEU A 91 3.59 21.12 -19.12
N ALA A 92 2.74 22.11 -19.41
CA ALA A 92 2.17 22.36 -20.73
C ALA A 92 3.11 23.14 -21.67
N ALA A 93 4.16 23.78 -21.14
CA ALA A 93 5.05 24.64 -21.90
C ALA A 93 5.83 23.92 -23.02
N VAL A 94 6.16 24.67 -24.08
CA VAL A 94 7.03 24.23 -25.18
C VAL A 94 8.30 25.11 -25.20
N PRO A 95 9.52 24.54 -25.17
CA PRO A 95 9.83 23.11 -25.08
C PRO A 95 9.39 22.52 -23.72
N LYS A 96 9.13 21.21 -23.69
CA LYS A 96 8.65 20.52 -22.49
C LYS A 96 9.59 20.73 -21.30
N LYS A 97 9.10 21.45 -20.29
CA LYS A 97 9.76 21.65 -19.00
C LYS A 97 9.18 20.68 -17.97
N GLY A 98 9.83 20.60 -16.83
CA GLY A 98 9.33 19.84 -15.69
C GLY A 98 9.34 20.67 -14.42
N VAL A 99 8.50 20.24 -13.50
CA VAL A 99 8.32 20.86 -12.19
C VAL A 99 9.36 20.27 -11.24
N ARG A 100 10.11 21.14 -10.56
CA ARG A 100 11.08 20.69 -9.55
C ARG A 100 10.34 20.17 -8.34
N SER A 101 10.62 18.92 -7.99
CA SER A 101 9.97 18.21 -6.88
C SER A 101 11.00 17.55 -5.97
N LEU A 102 10.56 17.14 -4.79
CA LEU A 102 11.37 16.38 -3.84
C LEU A 102 10.74 15.00 -3.68
N PHE A 103 11.54 13.95 -3.69
CA PHE A 103 11.09 12.62 -3.29
C PHE A 103 11.72 12.26 -1.96
N ILE A 104 10.91 11.69 -1.08
CA ILE A 104 11.32 11.25 0.26
C ILE A 104 11.08 9.75 0.34
N ASP A 105 12.15 8.99 0.53
CA ASP A 105 12.09 7.53 0.53
C ASP A 105 11.61 6.94 1.87
N THR A 106 11.65 5.60 1.95
CA THR A 106 11.22 4.87 3.15
C THR A 106 12.14 5.08 4.35
N ASN A 107 13.36 5.57 4.14
CA ASN A 107 14.35 5.87 5.18
C ASN A 107 14.41 7.37 5.50
N ALA A 108 13.49 8.16 4.95
CA ALA A 108 13.44 9.62 5.04
C ALA A 108 14.67 10.33 4.44
N GLU A 109 15.34 9.69 3.48
CA GLU A 109 16.32 10.34 2.62
C GLU A 109 15.62 11.16 1.52
N GLU A 110 16.24 12.28 1.16
CA GLU A 110 15.71 13.28 0.24
C GLU A 110 16.40 13.19 -1.13
N TYR A 111 15.60 13.24 -2.19
CA TYR A 111 16.08 13.20 -3.57
C TYR A 111 15.42 14.30 -4.39
N ASP A 112 16.21 15.20 -4.96
CA ASP A 112 15.70 16.20 -5.88
C ASP A 112 15.33 15.55 -7.21
N LEU A 113 14.07 15.69 -7.59
CA LEU A 113 13.49 15.11 -8.80
C LEU A 113 12.87 16.19 -9.70
N GLU A 114 12.56 15.80 -10.93
CA GLU A 114 11.76 16.58 -11.86
C GLU A 114 10.50 15.80 -12.26
N LEU A 115 9.33 16.34 -11.97
CA LEU A 115 8.05 15.84 -12.49
C LEU A 115 7.87 16.34 -13.92
N ARG A 116 7.60 15.43 -14.86
CA ARG A 116 7.33 15.75 -16.27
C ARG A 116 6.03 15.14 -16.75
N ASP A 117 5.43 15.81 -17.74
CA ASP A 117 4.24 15.30 -18.43
C ASP A 117 4.61 14.73 -19.80
N TRP A 118 4.55 13.41 -19.92
CA TRP A 118 4.84 12.68 -21.14
C TRP A 118 3.55 12.16 -21.78
N ALA A 119 3.65 11.67 -23.02
CA ALA A 119 2.48 11.12 -23.74
C ALA A 119 1.78 9.98 -22.97
N ASN A 120 2.51 9.31 -22.07
CA ASN A 120 2.00 8.21 -21.26
C ASN A 120 1.63 8.57 -19.82
N GLY A 121 1.55 9.86 -19.50
CA GLY A 121 1.21 10.36 -18.18
C GLY A 121 2.38 11.05 -17.47
N LEU A 122 2.18 11.30 -16.18
CA LEU A 122 3.17 11.95 -15.35
C LEU A 122 4.32 10.99 -15.01
N VAL A 123 5.53 11.53 -15.00
CA VAL A 123 6.76 10.77 -14.75
C VAL A 123 7.65 11.56 -13.82
N LEU A 124 8.08 10.93 -12.73
CA LEU A 124 9.17 11.43 -11.91
C LEU A 124 10.48 10.99 -12.54
N THR A 125 11.30 11.95 -12.95
CA THR A 125 12.57 11.72 -13.64
C THR A 125 13.65 12.62 -13.06
N LYS A 126 14.85 12.60 -13.67
CA LYS A 126 16.05 13.34 -13.28
C LYS A 126 16.30 13.36 -11.77
N GLY A 127 17.04 12.36 -11.30
CA GLY A 127 17.31 12.13 -9.89
C GLY A 127 16.73 10.81 -9.39
N TRP A 128 15.73 10.25 -10.08
CA TRP A 128 15.14 8.96 -9.71
C TRP A 128 16.15 7.82 -9.77
N GLY A 129 17.13 7.89 -10.69
CA GLY A 129 18.26 6.96 -10.71
C GLY A 129 18.97 6.86 -9.35
N ASN A 130 19.12 7.95 -8.60
CA ASN A 130 19.75 7.93 -7.27
C ASN A 130 18.95 7.12 -6.25
N VAL A 131 17.63 7.15 -6.37
CA VAL A 131 16.71 6.34 -5.55
C VAL A 131 16.90 4.84 -5.88
N ILE A 132 17.01 4.49 -7.16
CA ILE A 132 17.22 3.11 -7.60
C ILE A 132 18.54 2.55 -7.03
N HIS A 133 19.62 3.32 -7.08
CA HIS A 133 20.94 2.88 -6.57
C HIS A 133 20.95 2.54 -5.08
N LYS A 134 20.02 3.11 -4.31
CA LYS A 134 19.87 2.86 -2.87
C LYS A 134 19.20 1.52 -2.56
N LYS A 135 18.62 0.86 -3.56
CA LYS A 135 18.00 -0.48 -3.44
C LYS A 135 16.97 -0.59 -2.31
N VAL A 136 16.28 0.52 -2.03
CA VAL A 136 15.23 0.60 -0.98
C VAL A 136 13.90 -0.01 -1.42
N PHE A 137 13.69 -0.18 -2.72
CA PHE A 137 12.47 -0.70 -3.33
C PHE A 137 12.74 -1.95 -4.16
N LYS A 138 11.76 -2.85 -4.26
CA LYS A 138 11.81 -4.04 -5.12
C LYS A 138 10.70 -4.04 -6.16
N VAL A 139 10.95 -4.74 -7.26
CA VAL A 139 9.96 -4.94 -8.33
C VAL A 139 8.79 -5.76 -7.79
N GLY A 140 7.57 -5.36 -8.13
CA GLY A 140 6.32 -6.01 -7.71
C GLY A 140 5.80 -5.56 -6.34
N GLU A 141 6.60 -4.84 -5.54
CA GLU A 141 6.10 -4.23 -4.31
C GLU A 141 5.10 -3.10 -4.63
N LYS A 142 4.08 -3.00 -3.78
CA LYS A 142 3.00 -2.02 -3.90
C LYS A 142 3.08 -1.04 -2.75
N TYR A 143 2.94 0.25 -3.08
CA TYR A 143 3.05 1.33 -2.12
C TYR A 143 1.98 2.39 -2.39
N PRO A 144 1.28 2.88 -1.37
CA PRO A 144 0.60 4.16 -1.46
C PRO A 144 1.55 5.26 -1.91
N LEU A 145 1.18 5.97 -2.97
CA LEU A 145 1.91 7.13 -3.47
C LEU A 145 1.22 8.39 -3.00
N TRP A 146 1.92 9.15 -2.16
CA TRP A 146 1.42 10.38 -1.58
C TRP A 146 2.20 11.58 -2.14
N CYS A 147 1.51 12.71 -2.22
CA CYS A 147 2.14 14.00 -2.42
C CYS A 147 1.69 15.01 -1.35
N PHE A 148 2.54 16.00 -1.09
CA PHE A 148 2.23 17.13 -0.22
C PHE A 148 3.14 18.31 -0.54
N ARG A 149 2.87 19.47 0.05
CA ARG A 149 3.69 20.68 -0.11
C ARG A 149 4.50 20.96 1.12
N SER A 150 5.75 21.38 0.96
CA SER A 150 6.65 21.68 2.08
C SER A 150 6.90 23.18 2.24
N ARG A 151 6.42 23.78 3.34
CA ARG A 151 6.64 25.21 3.62
C ARG A 151 8.10 25.55 3.91
N ASN A 152 8.84 24.64 4.54
CA ASN A 152 10.25 24.88 4.87
C ASN A 152 11.21 24.61 3.69
N LYS A 153 10.70 24.16 2.54
CA LYS A 153 11.46 23.96 1.29
C LYS A 153 10.91 24.84 0.16
N ASN A 154 10.55 26.10 0.45
CA ASN A 154 10.04 27.05 -0.54
C ASN A 154 8.83 26.53 -1.33
N ASP A 155 7.88 25.92 -0.62
CA ASP A 155 6.62 25.43 -1.19
C ASP A 155 6.76 24.31 -2.24
N LYS A 156 7.89 23.61 -2.19
CA LYS A 156 8.23 22.53 -3.10
C LYS A 156 7.25 21.38 -2.97
N LEU A 157 6.87 20.82 -4.13
CA LEU A 157 6.07 19.61 -4.21
C LEU A 157 6.89 18.40 -3.78
N CYS A 158 6.39 17.65 -2.80
CA CYS A 158 7.02 16.47 -2.24
C CYS A 158 6.23 15.21 -2.61
N PHE A 159 6.93 14.12 -2.91
CA PHE A 159 6.38 12.79 -3.17
C PHE A 159 6.98 11.77 -2.21
N THR A 160 6.22 10.75 -1.84
CA THR A 160 6.73 9.64 -1.04
C THR A 160 5.97 8.35 -1.35
N LEU A 161 6.69 7.22 -1.32
CA LEU A 161 6.10 5.88 -1.32
C LEU A 161 6.07 5.39 0.13
N VAL A 162 4.87 5.19 0.65
CA VAL A 162 4.67 4.73 2.03
C VAL A 162 4.67 3.21 2.01
N LYS A 163 5.47 2.56 2.87
CA LYS A 163 5.36 1.11 3.03
C LYS A 163 4.00 0.81 3.66
N PRO A 164 3.10 0.03 3.02
CA PRO A 164 2.05 -0.61 3.77
C PRO A 164 2.76 -1.58 4.70
N ASP A 165 2.63 -1.38 6.01
CA ASP A 165 3.21 -2.33 6.96
C ASP A 165 2.61 -3.70 6.64
N GLN A 166 3.49 -4.68 6.42
CA GLN A 166 3.05 -6.05 6.23
C GLN A 166 2.39 -6.45 7.55
N VAL A 167 1.07 -6.55 7.54
CA VAL A 167 0.41 -7.51 8.42
C VAL A 167 0.94 -8.84 7.93
N ASP A 168 2.06 -9.29 8.50
CA ASP A 168 2.46 -10.69 8.40
C ASP A 168 1.18 -11.48 8.63
N PRO A 169 0.80 -12.42 7.74
CA PRO A 169 -0.37 -13.24 7.98
C PRO A 169 -0.19 -13.84 9.36
N ILE A 170 -0.95 -13.34 10.34
CA ILE A 170 -1.06 -13.94 11.66
C ILE A 170 -1.27 -15.42 11.34
N GLU A 171 -0.35 -16.28 11.79
CA GLU A 171 -0.60 -17.71 11.81
C GLU A 171 -1.98 -17.86 12.42
N ALA A 172 -2.95 -18.21 11.58
CA ALA A 172 -4.33 -18.38 12.00
C ALA A 172 -4.32 -19.57 12.95
N LEU A 173 -4.04 -19.33 14.22
CA LEU A 173 -4.29 -20.26 15.29
C LEU A 173 -5.81 -20.49 15.24
N PRO A 174 -6.28 -21.71 15.01
CA PRO A 174 -7.70 -21.98 15.02
C PRO A 174 -8.21 -21.75 16.44
N ASN A 175 -8.92 -20.64 16.64
CA ASN A 175 -9.89 -20.53 17.72
C ASN A 175 -11.04 -21.47 17.38
N VAL A 176 -11.03 -22.67 17.95
CA VAL A 176 -12.24 -23.45 18.14
C VAL A 176 -12.23 -23.97 19.57
N ASP A 177 -13.10 -23.35 20.37
CA ASP A 177 -13.69 -23.93 21.55
C ASP A 177 -14.17 -25.35 21.26
N ASN A 178 -13.41 -26.37 21.67
CA ASN A 178 -13.96 -27.71 21.79
C ASN A 178 -13.37 -28.42 23.02
N LYS A 179 -14.27 -28.83 23.93
CA LYS A 179 -13.98 -29.34 25.27
C LYS A 179 -13.36 -30.74 25.30
N ASP A 180 -12.95 -31.29 24.17
CA ASP A 180 -12.38 -32.63 24.09
C ASP A 180 -10.84 -32.65 24.09
N ALA A 181 -10.18 -31.49 24.05
CA ALA A 181 -8.71 -31.40 24.11
C ALA A 181 -8.13 -31.58 25.54
N VAL A 182 -8.98 -31.72 26.57
CA VAL A 182 -8.53 -31.97 27.94
C VAL A 182 -8.09 -33.43 28.13
N SER A 183 -8.51 -34.36 27.26
CA SER A 183 -8.15 -35.77 27.40
C SER A 183 -6.75 -36.14 26.89
N LEU A 184 -6.14 -35.35 26.00
CA LEU A 184 -4.82 -35.66 25.43
C LEU A 184 -3.65 -34.97 26.14
N LEU A 185 -3.92 -34.01 27.01
CA LEU A 185 -2.90 -33.38 27.86
C LEU A 185 -2.64 -34.13 29.18
N LEU A 186 -3.49 -35.10 29.55
CA LEU A 186 -3.24 -35.96 30.72
C LEU A 186 -2.42 -37.22 30.41
N ASP A 187 -2.40 -37.73 29.18
CA ASP A 187 -1.62 -38.94 28.87
C ASP A 187 -0.11 -38.68 28.72
N CYS A 188 0.30 -37.44 28.43
CA CYS A 188 1.72 -37.06 28.43
C CYS A 188 2.31 -36.83 29.83
N MET A 189 1.51 -36.81 30.89
CA MET A 189 1.99 -36.61 32.27
C MET A 189 2.13 -37.90 33.09
N CYS A 190 1.74 -39.07 32.57
CA CYS A 190 1.70 -40.30 33.36
C CYS A 190 2.79 -41.35 33.08
N ASN A 191 3.62 -41.22 32.04
CA ASN A 191 4.79 -42.10 31.89
C ASN A 191 6.09 -41.30 32.02
N GLY A 192 6.47 -41.13 33.28
CA GLY A 192 7.67 -40.42 33.66
C GLY A 192 8.93 -41.07 33.10
N PHE A 193 9.85 -40.23 32.66
CA PHE A 193 11.24 -40.34 33.07
C PHE A 193 11.79 -38.96 33.35
N TYR A 194 12.15 -38.76 34.63
CA TYR A 194 12.69 -37.53 35.18
C TYR A 194 14.18 -37.37 34.82
N LYS A 195 14.49 -36.20 34.24
CA LYS A 195 15.57 -35.27 34.63
C LYS A 195 17.05 -35.55 34.26
N PRO A 196 17.88 -34.47 34.26
CA PRO A 196 18.91 -34.17 33.26
C PRO A 196 20.34 -34.25 33.81
N LEU A 197 21.38 -33.97 33.01
CA LEU A 197 22.50 -33.05 33.33
C LEU A 197 23.61 -33.06 32.26
N ARG A 198 24.34 -31.95 32.22
CA ARG A 198 25.33 -31.46 31.24
C ARG A 198 26.53 -32.39 31.01
N CYS A 199 27.04 -32.45 29.77
CA CYS A 199 28.47 -32.30 29.44
C CYS A 199 28.67 -32.11 27.92
N GLY A 200 29.46 -31.10 27.52
CA GLY A 200 30.22 -31.04 26.26
C GLY A 200 29.49 -31.09 24.90
N GLU A 201 29.39 -29.92 24.26
CA GLU A 201 29.42 -29.66 22.81
C GLU A 201 28.36 -30.28 21.84
N ARG A 202 27.69 -29.34 21.13
CA ARG A 202 26.91 -29.42 19.87
C ARG A 202 25.44 -29.89 19.94
N ILE A 203 24.58 -28.89 19.73
CA ILE A 203 23.14 -29.02 19.45
C ILE A 203 22.96 -29.18 17.93
N VAL A 204 22.28 -30.25 17.50
CA VAL A 204 21.63 -30.30 16.19
C VAL A 204 20.26 -30.94 16.39
N LEU A 205 19.20 -30.16 16.26
CA LEU A 205 17.84 -30.65 16.07
C LEU A 205 17.22 -29.85 14.92
N CYS A 206 17.21 -30.46 13.74
CA CYS A 206 16.39 -30.07 12.62
C CYS A 206 15.29 -31.13 12.52
N CYS A 207 14.03 -30.75 12.71
CA CYS A 207 12.90 -31.64 12.46
C CYS A 207 12.05 -31.08 11.32
N SER A 208 11.94 -31.89 10.28
CA SER A 208 11.15 -31.65 9.08
C SER A 208 9.69 -32.06 9.28
N ILE A 209 8.79 -31.27 8.69
CA ILE A 209 7.63 -31.63 7.83
C ILE A 209 6.78 -32.85 8.25
N ILE A 210 5.44 -32.69 8.33
CA ILE A 210 4.47 -33.65 7.75
C ILE A 210 3.12 -32.97 7.43
N TYR A 211 2.52 -33.51 6.38
CA TYR A 211 1.43 -33.07 5.53
C TYR A 211 0.10 -33.81 5.88
N VAL A 212 -0.98 -33.05 6.01
CA VAL A 212 -2.38 -33.24 5.54
C VAL A 212 -3.11 -34.62 5.58
N ALA A 213 -4.33 -34.53 6.16
CA ALA A 213 -5.63 -35.14 5.81
C ALA A 213 -6.13 -36.47 6.39
N VAL A 214 -7.41 -36.34 6.77
CA VAL A 214 -8.40 -37.22 7.41
C VAL A 214 -9.24 -37.96 6.34
N HIS A 215 -10.00 -38.96 6.81
CA HIS A 215 -11.17 -39.68 6.24
C HIS A 215 -10.84 -40.99 5.49
N THR A 216 -11.55 -42.11 5.64
CA THR A 216 -12.89 -42.49 6.15
C THR A 216 -12.80 -44.02 6.42
N LEU A 217 -13.30 -44.63 7.48
CA LEU A 217 -14.67 -44.99 7.86
C LEU A 217 -14.57 -45.75 9.19
#